data_AF-A0A832NKW4-F1
#
_entry.id   AF-A0A832NKW4-F1
#
_cell.length_a   1.000
_cell.length_b   1.000
_cell.length_c   1.000
_cell.angle_alpha   90.00
_cell.angle_beta   90.00
_cell.angle_gamma   90.00
#
_symmetry.space_group_name_H-M   'P 1'
#
loop_
_entity.id
_entity.type
_entity.pdbx_description
1 polymer ?
#
loop_
_entity_poly.entity_id
_entity_poly.type
_entity_poly.pdbx_seq_one_letter_code
_entity_poly.pdbx_strand_id
1 'polypeptide(L)'
;MTENSFRHSFRTQHRLRPCEMTRGRRLRRPGGGVLRWTVLTVLLLLPAAVPQTRAADTVELWGMYEVVLRGPSQGNPFLDVHLAARFAQGYESIEVPGFYDGEGVYRIRFMPQKPGPWTYETRSNVPELNGKTGAFSVVKPSGANHGPVCVTNRFHFAYADGSPYRQVGTTCYVWTHQDEALQEQTLKTLATSPFNKIRFCVFPKRYAWNTNEPALYPFEGSPRNFDTTRFNPKFFQHFEKRILDLQRLGIEADIILLHPYDEGAWGFDRMTPLEDDR
;
A
#
# COMPACT_ATOMS: atom_id res chain seq x y z
N MET A 1 9.38 -49.36 -17.30
CA MET A 1 8.69 -50.36 -18.15
C MET A 1 7.91 -51.29 -17.22
N THR A 2 6.75 -51.82 -17.67
CA THR A 2 5.92 -52.87 -17.03
C THR A 2 5.59 -52.62 -15.53
N GLU A 3 4.41 -52.10 -15.13
CA GLU A 3 3.06 -52.71 -15.05
C GLU A 3 2.52 -52.54 -13.59
N ASN A 4 1.25 -52.74 -13.20
CA ASN A 4 0.08 -53.25 -13.92
C ASN A 4 -1.28 -52.60 -13.49
N SER A 5 -2.32 -53.01 -14.22
CA SER A 5 -3.78 -52.93 -14.09
C SER A 5 -4.45 -53.12 -12.71
N PHE A 6 -5.61 -52.47 -12.47
CA PHE A 6 -6.92 -53.15 -12.28
C PHE A 6 -8.14 -52.19 -12.39
N ARG A 7 -9.32 -52.73 -12.76
CA ARG A 7 -10.60 -52.01 -12.97
C ARG A 7 -11.75 -52.57 -12.09
N HIS A 8 -12.81 -51.75 -11.95
CA HIS A 8 -14.23 -52.00 -11.55
C HIS A 8 -14.63 -51.15 -10.31
N SER A 9 -15.66 -50.30 -10.27
CA SER A 9 -17.03 -50.25 -10.86
C SER A 9 -18.05 -51.20 -10.21
N PHE A 10 -19.07 -50.62 -9.55
CA PHE A 10 -20.50 -51.02 -9.40
C PHE A 10 -21.07 -50.26 -8.17
N ARG A 11 -22.37 -49.96 -7.95
CA ARG A 11 -23.55 -49.44 -8.68
C ARG A 11 -24.74 -49.56 -7.70
N THR A 12 -25.54 -48.51 -7.46
CA THR A 12 -26.97 -48.56 -6.97
C THR A 12 -27.28 -49.16 -5.56
N GLN A 13 -28.41 -48.97 -4.85
CA GLN A 13 -29.69 -48.27 -5.09
C GLN A 13 -30.49 -47.92 -3.78
N HIS A 14 -31.54 -47.11 -3.93
CA HIS A 14 -32.66 -46.69 -3.04
C HIS A 14 -33.10 -47.52 -1.80
N ARG A 15 -33.68 -46.82 -0.79
CA ARG A 15 -35.08 -47.03 -0.32
C ARG A 15 -35.69 -45.80 0.40
N LEU A 16 -37.01 -45.80 0.62
CA LEU A 16 -37.84 -44.65 1.04
C LEU A 16 -38.96 -45.07 2.04
N ARG A 17 -39.38 -44.12 2.91
CA ARG A 17 -40.73 -43.97 3.53
C ARG A 17 -41.20 -45.00 4.61
N PRO A 18 -42.30 -44.74 5.37
CA PRO A 18 -42.82 -43.46 5.91
C PRO A 18 -43.47 -43.51 7.34
N CYS A 19 -44.00 -42.36 7.78
CA CYS A 19 -45.26 -42.16 8.55
C CYS A 19 -45.26 -42.32 10.10
N GLU A 20 -45.74 -41.28 10.81
CA GLU A 20 -47.05 -41.35 11.49
C GLU A 20 -47.61 -39.96 11.85
N MET A 21 -48.94 -39.87 12.08
CA MET A 21 -49.67 -38.62 12.34
C MET A 21 -50.91 -38.92 13.19
N THR A 22 -51.09 -38.26 14.34
CA THR A 22 -52.30 -38.43 15.19
C THR A 22 -52.91 -37.09 15.63
N ARG A 23 -54.23 -37.09 15.82
CA ARG A 23 -55.11 -35.91 15.92
C ARG A 23 -55.71 -35.72 17.31
N GLY A 24 -56.17 -34.47 17.58
CA GLY A 24 -57.31 -34.18 18.47
C GLY A 24 -56.94 -33.38 19.72
N ARG A 25 -57.81 -32.56 20.31
CA ARG A 25 -59.18 -32.12 19.98
C ARG A 25 -59.40 -30.68 20.51
N ARG A 26 -60.38 -29.95 19.98
CA ARG A 26 -60.85 -28.67 20.57
C ARG A 26 -61.92 -28.93 21.63
N LEU A 27 -61.98 -28.08 22.65
CA LEU A 27 -63.18 -27.77 23.45
C LEU A 27 -63.21 -26.26 23.75
N ARG A 28 -64.38 -25.70 24.07
CA ARG A 28 -64.61 -24.24 24.08
C ARG A 28 -65.56 -23.83 25.22
N ARG A 29 -65.30 -22.63 25.80
CA ARG A 29 -66.22 -21.78 26.62
C ARG A 29 -66.57 -22.25 28.06
N PRO A 30 -67.07 -21.36 28.95
CA PRO A 30 -66.77 -19.92 29.08
C PRO A 30 -66.70 -19.39 30.55
N GLY A 31 -66.22 -18.15 30.71
CA GLY A 31 -66.75 -17.21 31.73
C GLY A 31 -66.07 -17.19 33.11
N GLY A 32 -66.01 -15.99 33.72
CA GLY A 32 -65.49 -15.76 35.07
C GLY A 32 -64.40 -14.68 35.10
N GLY A 33 -64.78 -13.43 35.41
CA GLY A 33 -63.83 -12.32 35.48
C GLY A 33 -63.20 -12.16 36.86
N VAL A 34 -61.92 -11.80 36.92
CA VAL A 34 -61.27 -11.20 38.10
C VAL A 34 -60.31 -10.12 37.61
N LEU A 35 -60.43 -8.91 38.15
CA LEU A 35 -59.57 -7.78 37.85
C LEU A 35 -58.17 -8.03 38.46
N ARG A 36 -57.17 -8.34 37.63
CA ARG A 36 -55.76 -8.43 38.04
C ARG A 36 -54.96 -7.28 37.44
N TRP A 37 -54.38 -6.46 38.31
CA TRP A 37 -53.39 -5.45 37.93
C TRP A 37 -52.12 -6.13 37.43
N THR A 38 -51.89 -6.08 36.11
CA THR A 38 -50.65 -6.56 35.50
C THR A 38 -49.65 -5.42 35.43
N VAL A 39 -48.66 -5.41 36.32
CA VAL A 39 -47.50 -4.53 36.17
C VAL A 39 -46.70 -5.04 34.97
N LEU A 40 -46.75 -4.31 33.85
CA LEU A 40 -45.93 -4.58 32.68
C LEU A 40 -44.49 -4.11 32.95
N THR A 41 -43.68 -4.97 33.55
CA THR A 41 -42.24 -4.75 33.63
C THR A 41 -41.63 -4.94 32.25
N VAL A 42 -41.58 -3.86 31.46
CA VAL A 42 -40.87 -3.85 30.18
C VAL A 42 -39.38 -3.98 30.47
N LEU A 43 -38.85 -5.21 30.38
CA LEU A 43 -37.41 -5.43 30.34
C LEU A 43 -36.88 -4.82 29.03
N LEU A 44 -36.37 -3.59 29.11
CA LEU A 44 -35.53 -2.99 28.09
C LEU A 44 -34.23 -3.80 28.02
N LEU A 45 -34.25 -4.86 27.20
CA LEU A 45 -33.06 -5.52 26.69
C LEU A 45 -32.30 -4.52 25.82
N LEU A 46 -31.47 -3.70 26.47
CA LEU A 46 -30.42 -2.93 25.81
C LEU A 46 -29.59 -3.92 24.98
N PRO A 47 -29.52 -3.78 23.65
CA PRO A 47 -28.62 -4.61 22.87
C PRO A 47 -27.21 -4.27 23.31
N ALA A 48 -26.55 -5.23 23.99
CA ALA A 48 -25.13 -5.11 24.27
C ALA A 48 -24.42 -4.91 22.94
N ALA A 49 -23.78 -3.75 22.76
CA ALA A 49 -23.00 -3.47 21.58
C ALA A 49 -21.83 -4.46 21.55
N VAL A 50 -21.99 -5.55 20.83
CA VAL A 50 -20.92 -6.52 20.57
C VAL A 50 -19.81 -5.71 19.89
N PRO A 51 -18.62 -5.58 20.49
CA PRO A 51 -17.53 -4.84 19.87
C PRO A 51 -17.22 -5.55 18.56
N GLN A 52 -17.53 -4.88 17.45
CA GLN A 52 -17.37 -5.44 16.13
C GLN A 52 -15.87 -5.53 15.87
N THR A 53 -15.30 -6.70 16.11
CA THR A 53 -13.86 -6.96 15.96
C THR A 53 -13.51 -6.79 14.49
N ARG A 54 -13.14 -5.56 14.12
CA ARG A 54 -12.66 -5.24 12.78
C ARG A 54 -11.48 -6.17 12.51
N ALA A 55 -11.53 -6.88 11.38
CA ALA A 55 -10.41 -7.72 10.98
C ALA A 55 -9.16 -6.84 10.99
N ALA A 56 -8.13 -7.25 11.72
CA ALA A 56 -6.91 -6.45 11.84
C ALA A 56 -6.30 -6.29 10.45
N ASP A 57 -5.86 -5.07 10.13
CA ASP A 57 -5.19 -4.82 8.85
C ASP A 57 -3.95 -5.74 8.77
N THR A 58 -3.73 -6.34 7.60
CA THR A 58 -2.60 -7.24 7.38
C THR A 58 -1.71 -6.70 6.27
N VAL A 59 -0.41 -6.88 6.45
CA VAL A 59 0.62 -6.51 5.48
C VAL A 59 1.68 -7.61 5.48
N GLU A 60 2.34 -7.84 4.36
CA GLU A 60 3.49 -8.75 4.33
C GLU A 60 4.72 -8.13 5.01
N LEU A 61 5.59 -9.00 5.53
CA LEU A 61 6.99 -8.65 5.79
C LEU A 61 7.60 -8.02 4.52
N TRP A 62 8.29 -6.89 4.67
CA TRP A 62 8.81 -6.06 3.57
C TRP A 62 7.76 -5.48 2.60
N GLY A 63 6.46 -5.66 2.86
CA GLY A 63 5.39 -4.94 2.17
C GLY A 63 5.29 -3.47 2.61
N MET A 64 4.31 -2.74 2.09
CA MET A 64 4.04 -1.35 2.48
C MET A 64 2.78 -1.29 3.35
N TYR A 65 2.92 -0.89 4.61
CA TYR A 65 1.80 -0.45 5.44
C TYR A 65 1.65 1.07 5.32
N GLU A 66 0.44 1.55 5.04
CA GLU A 66 0.19 2.97 4.80
C GLU A 66 -0.89 3.49 5.77
N VAL A 67 -0.54 4.51 6.55
CA VAL A 67 -1.48 5.30 7.33
C VAL A 67 -1.91 6.50 6.49
N VAL A 68 -3.21 6.61 6.20
CA VAL A 68 -3.79 7.73 5.45
C VAL A 68 -4.66 8.56 6.38
N LEU A 69 -4.37 9.86 6.46
CA LEU A 69 -5.08 10.81 7.29
C LEU A 69 -5.64 11.96 6.46
N ARG A 70 -6.67 12.63 7.00
CA ARG A 70 -7.12 13.93 6.52
C ARG A 70 -6.70 15.00 7.52
N GLY A 71 -6.28 16.15 7.00
CA GLY A 71 -5.85 17.31 7.77
C GLY A 71 -5.95 18.60 6.95
N PRO A 72 -5.30 19.69 7.39
CA PRO A 72 -5.39 20.99 6.73
C PRO A 72 -4.77 20.97 5.33
N SER A 73 -5.37 21.72 4.41
CA SER A 73 -4.85 21.99 3.05
C SER A 73 -4.53 23.47 2.80
N GLN A 74 -4.68 24.31 3.83
CA GLN A 74 -4.43 25.76 3.78
C GLN A 74 -2.96 26.06 4.15
N GLY A 75 -2.45 27.22 3.73
CA GLY A 75 -1.05 27.58 3.93
C GLY A 75 -0.12 26.85 2.95
N ASN A 76 1.08 26.47 3.39
CA ASN A 76 1.93 25.52 2.69
C ASN A 76 2.04 24.20 3.48
N PRO A 77 1.12 23.23 3.27
CA PRO A 77 1.14 21.96 4.00
C PRO A 77 2.38 21.09 3.77
N PHE A 78 3.23 21.39 2.77
CA PHE A 78 4.52 20.71 2.57
C PHE A 78 5.61 21.21 3.53
N LEU A 79 5.52 22.44 4.03
CA LEU A 79 6.50 23.04 4.96
C LEU A 79 5.94 23.27 6.36
N ASP A 80 4.67 23.67 6.48
CA ASP A 80 4.06 24.13 7.72
C ASP A 80 3.60 22.97 8.63
N VAL A 81 3.45 21.75 8.08
CA VAL A 81 2.87 20.60 8.78
C VAL A 81 3.91 19.49 8.94
N HIS A 82 4.35 19.30 10.17
CA HIS A 82 5.22 18.19 10.53
C HIS A 82 4.34 16.98 10.88
N LEU A 83 4.62 15.84 10.26
CA LEU A 83 3.94 14.58 10.55
C LEU A 83 4.97 13.46 10.66
N ALA A 84 4.80 12.59 11.65
CA ALA A 84 5.50 11.32 11.76
C ALA A 84 4.60 10.27 12.44
N ALA A 85 4.98 8.99 12.37
CA ALA A 85 4.45 7.97 13.25
C ALA A 85 5.56 7.11 13.85
N ARG A 86 5.42 6.80 15.14
CA ARG A 86 6.19 5.78 15.81
C ARG A 86 5.49 4.44 15.64
N PHE A 87 6.02 3.58 14.78
CA PHE A 87 5.64 2.18 14.65
C PHE A 87 6.35 1.35 15.71
N ALA A 88 5.65 0.48 16.43
CA ALA A 88 6.22 -0.27 17.55
C ALA A 88 5.81 -1.76 17.56
N GLN A 89 6.77 -2.61 17.95
CA GLN A 89 6.58 -4.03 18.23
C GLN A 89 7.40 -4.41 19.47
N GLY A 90 6.72 -4.78 20.57
CA GLY A 90 7.38 -5.09 21.84
C GLY A 90 8.14 -3.89 22.40
N TYR A 91 9.46 -4.02 22.57
CA TYR A 91 10.35 -2.96 23.02
C TYR A 91 10.99 -2.15 21.89
N GLU A 92 10.80 -2.55 20.63
CA GLU A 92 11.36 -1.87 19.48
C GLU A 92 10.37 -0.87 18.89
N SER A 93 10.87 0.27 18.45
CA SER A 93 10.08 1.23 17.69
C SER A 93 10.91 1.97 16.65
N ILE A 94 10.28 2.27 15.51
CA ILE A 94 10.86 3.05 14.41
C ILE A 94 9.95 4.26 14.21
N GLU A 95 10.54 5.47 14.21
CA GLU A 95 9.82 6.68 13.81
C GLU A 95 10.00 6.91 12.32
N VAL A 96 8.89 7.19 11.63
CA VAL A 96 8.84 7.34 10.17
C VAL A 96 8.15 8.66 9.83
N PRO A 97 8.77 9.53 9.01
CA PRO A 97 8.14 10.77 8.60
C PRO A 97 6.90 10.51 7.71
N GLY A 98 5.92 11.38 7.84
CA GLY A 98 4.80 11.49 6.91
C GLY A 98 5.03 12.61 5.91
N PHE A 99 4.18 12.66 4.89
CA PHE A 99 4.19 13.67 3.84
C PHE A 99 2.76 14.08 3.45
N TYR A 100 2.63 15.27 2.87
CA TYR A 100 1.38 15.74 2.27
C TYR A 100 1.26 15.26 0.82
N ASP A 101 0.11 14.69 0.46
CA ASP A 101 -0.16 14.07 -0.85
C ASP A 101 -1.23 14.82 -1.66
N GLY A 102 -1.50 16.09 -1.29
CA GLY A 102 -2.52 16.93 -1.93
C GLY A 102 -3.93 16.74 -1.36
N GLU A 103 -4.84 17.65 -1.71
CA GLU A 103 -6.28 17.57 -1.40
C GLU A 103 -6.63 17.28 0.09
N GLY A 104 -5.82 17.78 1.02
CA GLY A 104 -5.99 17.56 2.46
C GLY A 104 -5.59 16.16 2.94
N VAL A 105 -4.93 15.35 2.10
CA VAL A 105 -4.48 13.99 2.40
C VAL A 105 -3.03 13.99 2.87
N TYR A 106 -2.78 13.30 3.97
CA TYR A 106 -1.45 13.05 4.51
C TYR A 106 -1.21 11.54 4.59
N ARG A 107 0.02 11.11 4.29
CA ARG A 107 0.40 9.69 4.32
C ARG A 107 1.63 9.45 5.18
N ILE A 108 1.71 8.26 5.75
CA ILE A 108 2.91 7.72 6.40
C ILE A 108 3.06 6.27 5.92
N ARG A 109 4.20 5.94 5.32
CA ARG A 109 4.45 4.62 4.70
C ARG A 109 5.57 3.91 5.43
N PHE A 110 5.29 2.74 5.95
CA PHE A 110 6.23 1.93 6.72
C PHE A 110 6.41 0.55 6.09
N MET A 111 7.67 0.13 5.94
CA MET A 111 8.05 -1.21 5.51
C MET A 111 8.44 -2.05 6.73
N PRO A 112 7.58 -2.95 7.24
CA PRO A 112 7.88 -3.71 8.44
C PRO A 112 8.98 -4.75 8.19
N GLN A 113 9.90 -4.84 9.14
CA GLN A 113 11.07 -5.72 9.08
C GLN A 113 10.95 -6.98 9.96
N LYS A 114 9.84 -7.14 10.69
CA LYS A 114 9.57 -8.30 11.56
C LYS A 114 8.11 -8.73 11.51
N PRO A 115 7.81 -10.05 11.45
CA PRO A 115 6.44 -10.56 11.47
C PRO A 115 5.79 -10.39 12.86
N GLY A 116 4.47 -10.55 12.92
CA GLY A 116 3.68 -10.45 14.15
C GLY A 116 2.92 -9.13 14.29
N PRO A 117 2.33 -8.85 15.47
CA PRO A 117 1.55 -7.64 15.70
C PRO A 117 2.45 -6.40 15.77
N TRP A 118 1.95 -5.30 15.23
CA TRP A 118 2.54 -3.96 15.30
C TRP A 118 1.46 -2.95 15.68
N THR A 119 1.87 -1.87 16.35
CA THR A 119 1.03 -0.70 16.62
C THR A 119 1.70 0.56 16.07
N TYR A 120 0.93 1.64 15.92
CA TYR A 120 1.49 2.96 15.65
C TYR A 120 0.82 4.06 16.47
N GLU A 121 1.55 5.16 16.65
CA GLU A 121 1.09 6.41 17.24
C GLU A 121 1.66 7.58 16.41
N THR A 122 0.80 8.47 15.91
CA THR A 122 1.24 9.64 15.11
C THR A 122 1.66 10.81 15.99
N ARG A 123 2.64 11.59 15.51
CA ARG A 123 3.04 12.87 16.08
C ARG A 123 2.91 13.96 15.03
N SER A 124 2.31 15.09 15.40
CA SER A 124 2.20 16.25 14.52
C SER A 124 2.07 17.54 15.32
N ASN A 125 2.50 18.66 14.72
CA ASN A 125 2.18 20.01 15.20
C ASN A 125 0.69 20.37 15.01
N VAL A 126 -0.06 19.63 14.18
CA VAL A 126 -1.49 19.84 13.93
C VAL A 126 -2.34 18.87 14.77
N PRO A 127 -3.30 19.35 15.60
CA PRO A 127 -4.14 18.49 16.45
C PRO A 127 -4.97 17.44 15.68
N GLU A 128 -5.37 17.77 14.44
CA GLU A 128 -6.12 16.85 13.57
C GLU A 128 -5.32 15.62 13.16
N LEU A 129 -3.99 15.70 13.13
CA LEU A 129 -3.08 14.63 12.69
C LEU A 129 -2.30 13.99 13.86
N ASN A 130 -2.23 14.67 15.02
CA ASN A 130 -1.50 14.21 16.20
C ASN A 130 -2.24 13.12 16.99
N GLY A 131 -1.50 12.19 17.61
CA GLY A 131 -2.02 11.21 18.55
C GLY A 131 -2.98 10.17 17.95
N LYS A 132 -2.96 9.95 16.64
CA LYS A 132 -3.75 8.88 16.00
C LYS A 132 -3.06 7.55 16.22
N THR A 133 -3.84 6.53 16.56
CA THR A 133 -3.32 5.19 16.83
C THR A 133 -3.99 4.15 15.96
N GLY A 134 -3.27 3.05 15.74
CA GLY A 134 -3.79 1.88 15.06
C GLY A 134 -2.91 0.65 15.30
N ALA A 135 -3.36 -0.48 14.80
CA ALA A 135 -2.68 -1.76 14.93
C ALA A 135 -2.88 -2.60 13.67
N PHE A 136 -1.84 -3.34 13.28
CA PHE A 136 -1.82 -4.21 12.11
C PHE A 136 -0.98 -5.45 12.40
N SER A 137 -1.10 -6.48 11.56
CA SER A 137 -0.35 -7.73 11.69
C SER A 137 0.52 -7.97 10.46
N VAL A 138 1.80 -8.18 10.69
CA VAL A 138 2.79 -8.46 9.65
C VAL A 138 2.86 -9.97 9.45
N VAL A 139 2.46 -10.43 8.27
CA VAL A 139 2.45 -11.85 7.88
C VAL A 139 3.72 -12.23 7.13
N LYS A 140 3.92 -13.52 6.88
CA LYS A 140 5.01 -14.00 6.01
C LYS A 140 4.87 -13.40 4.60
N PRO A 141 5.98 -13.14 3.90
CA PRO A 141 5.92 -12.68 2.52
C PRO A 141 5.29 -13.77 1.62
N SER A 142 4.60 -13.38 0.56
CA SER A 142 3.99 -14.28 -0.42
C SER A 142 4.65 -14.18 -1.79
N GLY A 143 4.44 -15.21 -2.62
CA GLY A 143 4.95 -15.25 -3.99
C GLY A 143 6.47 -15.06 -4.07
N ALA A 144 6.88 -13.98 -4.74
CA ALA A 144 8.28 -13.61 -4.99
C ALA A 144 8.74 -12.38 -4.16
N ASN A 145 8.07 -12.09 -3.03
CA ASN A 145 8.51 -11.04 -2.11
C ASN A 145 9.73 -11.52 -1.30
N HIS A 146 10.93 -11.28 -1.84
CA HIS A 146 12.21 -11.62 -1.21
C HIS A 146 12.74 -10.53 -0.25
N GLY A 147 12.04 -9.38 -0.18
CA GLY A 147 12.48 -8.19 0.56
C GLY A 147 13.53 -7.36 -0.18
N PRO A 148 14.12 -6.34 0.47
CA PRO A 148 15.08 -5.45 -0.17
C PRO A 148 16.41 -6.15 -0.52
N VAL A 149 17.08 -5.68 -1.58
CA VAL A 149 18.45 -6.09 -1.91
C VAL A 149 19.44 -5.51 -0.91
N CYS A 150 20.29 -6.35 -0.34
CA CYS A 150 21.32 -6.00 0.63
C CYS A 150 22.72 -6.43 0.17
N VAL A 151 23.76 -5.72 0.64
CA VAL A 151 25.15 -6.17 0.49
C VAL A 151 25.37 -7.39 1.39
N THR A 152 25.96 -8.45 0.84
CA THR A 152 26.35 -9.66 1.56
C THR A 152 27.77 -10.07 1.19
N ASN A 153 28.48 -10.73 2.11
CA ASN A 153 29.84 -11.25 1.90
C ASN A 153 30.82 -10.21 1.30
N ARG A 154 30.69 -8.94 1.73
CA ARG A 154 31.45 -7.74 1.31
C ARG A 154 31.31 -7.29 -0.16
N PHE A 155 31.14 -8.21 -1.11
CA PHE A 155 31.20 -7.93 -2.56
C PHE A 155 30.02 -8.51 -3.37
N HIS A 156 29.02 -9.08 -2.71
CA HIS A 156 27.87 -9.71 -3.36
C HIS A 156 26.57 -9.06 -2.89
N PHE A 157 25.48 -9.40 -3.57
CA PHE A 157 24.14 -8.97 -3.21
C PHE A 157 23.23 -10.18 -3.00
N ALA A 158 22.35 -10.06 -2.02
CA ALA A 158 21.25 -10.98 -1.78
C ALA A 158 20.04 -10.18 -1.34
N TYR A 159 18.84 -10.71 -1.60
CA TYR A 159 17.62 -10.21 -0.99
C TYR A 159 17.60 -10.49 0.52
N ALA A 160 16.72 -9.81 1.26
CA ALA A 160 16.62 -9.92 2.71
C ALA A 160 16.23 -11.33 3.22
N ASP A 161 15.59 -12.15 2.38
CA ASP A 161 15.34 -13.58 2.66
C ASP A 161 16.59 -14.48 2.48
N GLY A 162 17.69 -13.93 1.98
CA GLY A 162 18.94 -14.65 1.67
C GLY A 162 19.06 -15.12 0.21
N SER A 163 18.05 -14.94 -0.63
CA SER A 163 18.06 -15.33 -2.04
C SER A 163 19.12 -14.54 -2.83
N PRO A 164 19.94 -15.16 -3.69
CA PRO A 164 21.02 -14.45 -4.38
C PRO A 164 20.51 -13.41 -5.38
N TYR A 165 21.04 -12.19 -5.33
CA TYR A 165 20.75 -11.15 -6.32
C TYR A 165 21.97 -10.94 -7.24
N ARG A 166 21.79 -11.24 -8.53
CA ARG A 166 22.78 -10.94 -9.59
C ARG A 166 22.26 -9.78 -10.42
N GLN A 167 22.90 -8.64 -10.31
CA GLN A 167 22.46 -7.42 -10.98
C GLN A 167 22.74 -7.48 -12.49
N VAL A 168 21.66 -7.50 -13.30
CA VAL A 168 21.70 -7.41 -14.76
C VAL A 168 20.90 -6.17 -15.14
N GLY A 169 21.60 -5.05 -15.30
CA GLY A 169 21.00 -3.73 -15.43
C GLY A 169 20.84 -3.23 -16.87
N THR A 170 19.80 -2.43 -17.09
CA THR A 170 19.63 -1.58 -18.28
C THR A 170 19.43 -0.11 -17.89
N THR A 171 19.33 0.77 -18.88
CA THR A 171 19.23 2.22 -18.72
C THR A 171 18.13 2.76 -19.62
N CYS A 172 17.17 3.49 -19.05
CA CYS A 172 16.24 4.30 -19.83
C CYS A 172 15.93 5.58 -19.04
N TYR A 173 16.79 6.59 -19.20
CA TYR A 173 16.88 7.71 -18.26
C TYR A 173 15.55 8.40 -17.94
N VAL A 174 14.65 8.56 -18.91
CA VAL A 174 13.41 9.32 -18.73
C VAL A 174 12.19 8.64 -19.32
N TRP A 175 12.13 7.31 -19.19
CA TRP A 175 10.99 6.53 -19.63
C TRP A 175 9.68 6.98 -18.96
N THR A 176 9.72 7.30 -17.67
CA THR A 176 8.60 7.83 -16.86
C THR A 176 8.06 9.20 -17.32
N HIS A 177 8.83 9.93 -18.14
CA HIS A 177 8.49 11.27 -18.66
C HIS A 177 8.01 11.25 -20.12
N GLN A 178 7.94 10.07 -20.75
CA GLN A 178 7.34 9.92 -22.07
C GLN A 178 5.80 9.88 -21.97
N ASP A 179 5.09 9.81 -23.10
CA ASP A 179 3.65 9.53 -23.08
C ASP A 179 3.33 8.16 -22.46
N GLU A 180 2.07 7.97 -22.03
CA GLU A 180 1.67 6.74 -21.35
C GLU A 180 1.80 5.50 -22.25
N ALA A 181 1.58 5.61 -23.56
CA ALA A 181 1.68 4.46 -24.47
C ALA A 181 3.13 3.96 -24.58
N LEU A 182 4.10 4.87 -24.64
CA LEU A 182 5.53 4.53 -24.66
C LEU A 182 6.03 4.03 -23.29
N GLN A 183 5.46 4.51 -22.18
CA GLN A 183 5.69 3.94 -20.84
C GLN A 183 5.19 2.48 -20.76
N GLU A 184 3.96 2.20 -21.20
CA GLU A 184 3.41 0.83 -21.23
C GLU A 184 4.20 -0.08 -22.19
N GLN A 185 4.69 0.44 -23.32
CA GLN A 185 5.58 -0.30 -24.22
C GLN A 185 6.94 -0.61 -23.55
N THR A 186 7.47 0.32 -22.74
CA THR A 186 8.71 0.11 -21.98
C THR A 186 8.53 -1.01 -20.95
N LEU A 187 7.43 -0.99 -20.18
CA LEU A 187 7.11 -2.07 -19.23
C LEU A 187 6.95 -3.44 -19.90
N LYS A 188 6.24 -3.51 -21.04
CA LYS A 188 6.12 -4.75 -21.83
C LYS A 188 7.47 -5.26 -22.35
N THR A 189 8.33 -4.34 -22.78
CA THR A 189 9.69 -4.68 -23.24
C THR A 189 10.51 -5.25 -22.08
N LEU A 190 10.52 -4.55 -20.93
CA LEU A 190 11.23 -4.96 -19.73
C LEU A 190 10.78 -6.33 -19.22
N ALA A 191 9.47 -6.60 -19.19
CA ALA A 191 8.88 -7.88 -18.76
C ALA A 191 9.31 -9.09 -19.60
N THR A 192 9.83 -8.88 -20.81
CA THR A 192 10.37 -9.93 -21.70
C THR A 192 11.89 -9.90 -21.82
N SER A 193 12.53 -8.96 -21.13
CA SER A 193 13.98 -8.73 -21.15
C SER A 193 14.70 -9.52 -20.05
N PRO A 194 16.02 -9.72 -20.14
CA PRO A 194 16.81 -10.35 -19.07
C PRO A 194 17.16 -9.39 -17.92
N PHE A 195 16.65 -8.15 -17.92
CA PHE A 195 17.08 -7.12 -16.97
C PHE A 195 16.25 -7.16 -15.67
N ASN A 196 16.94 -7.21 -14.54
CA ASN A 196 16.35 -7.12 -13.19
C ASN A 196 16.73 -5.83 -12.44
N LYS A 197 17.24 -4.83 -13.19
CA LYS A 197 17.42 -3.46 -12.72
C LYS A 197 17.29 -2.49 -13.89
N ILE A 198 16.65 -1.35 -13.68
CA ILE A 198 16.64 -0.24 -14.63
C ILE A 198 17.09 1.07 -13.96
N ARG A 199 18.00 1.79 -14.62
CA ARG A 199 18.42 3.13 -14.21
C ARG A 199 17.60 4.23 -14.91
N PHE A 200 17.01 5.12 -14.12
CA PHE A 200 16.19 6.25 -14.60
C PHE A 200 16.18 7.42 -13.61
N CYS A 201 15.76 8.59 -14.08
CA CYS A 201 15.81 9.87 -13.37
C CYS A 201 14.47 10.21 -12.73
N VAL A 202 14.51 10.82 -11.54
CA VAL A 202 13.35 11.55 -10.98
C VAL A 202 12.98 12.69 -11.92
N PHE A 203 13.91 13.61 -12.15
CA PHE A 203 13.65 14.80 -12.98
C PHE A 203 13.66 14.52 -14.50
N PRO A 204 12.97 15.35 -15.30
CA PRO A 204 13.00 15.27 -16.75
C PRO A 204 14.39 15.60 -17.30
N LYS A 205 14.70 15.07 -18.49
CA LYS A 205 15.99 15.22 -19.16
C LYS A 205 15.85 16.04 -20.43
N ARG A 206 16.69 17.06 -20.58
CA ARG A 206 16.97 17.72 -21.87
C ARG A 206 18.36 17.29 -22.34
N TYR A 207 18.45 16.85 -23.58
CA TYR A 207 19.71 16.44 -24.20
C TYR A 207 19.60 16.37 -25.72
N ALA A 208 20.72 16.10 -26.39
CA ALA A 208 20.69 15.70 -27.80
C ALA A 208 19.72 14.51 -27.99
N TRP A 209 18.84 14.63 -29.00
CA TRP A 209 17.76 13.69 -29.32
C TRP A 209 16.69 13.48 -28.24
N ASN A 210 16.65 14.32 -27.21
CA ASN A 210 15.57 14.34 -26.23
C ASN A 210 15.25 15.77 -25.80
N THR A 211 14.24 16.35 -26.45
CA THR A 211 13.70 17.70 -26.17
C THR A 211 12.20 17.63 -25.86
N ASN A 212 11.72 16.47 -25.42
CA ASN A 212 10.30 16.25 -25.10
C ASN A 212 9.96 17.02 -23.82
N GLU A 213 8.83 17.73 -23.85
CA GLU A 213 8.32 18.43 -22.68
C GLU A 213 7.51 17.44 -21.82
N PRO A 214 7.78 17.31 -20.50
CA PRO A 214 7.12 16.33 -19.67
C PRO A 214 5.66 16.72 -19.39
N ALA A 215 4.78 15.73 -19.26
CA ALA A 215 3.36 15.95 -18.96
C ALA A 215 3.10 16.44 -17.53
N LEU A 216 4.05 16.23 -16.62
CA LEU A 216 3.98 16.60 -15.19
C LEU A 216 5.34 17.13 -14.74
N TYR A 217 5.34 18.12 -13.85
CA TYR A 217 6.52 18.65 -13.17
C TYR A 217 6.49 18.29 -11.68
N PRO A 218 7.65 18.18 -11.02
CA PRO A 218 7.75 17.92 -9.58
C PRO A 218 7.17 19.03 -8.70
N PHE A 219 7.12 20.28 -9.19
CA PHE A 219 6.71 21.45 -8.42
C PHE A 219 5.53 22.20 -9.09
N GLU A 220 4.80 22.98 -8.30
CA GLU A 220 3.82 23.94 -8.81
C GLU A 220 4.52 25.09 -9.55
N GLY A 221 3.85 25.69 -10.54
CA GLY A 221 4.40 26.76 -11.38
C GLY A 221 4.60 26.34 -12.83
N SER A 222 5.65 26.86 -13.47
CA SER A 222 5.94 26.66 -14.89
C SER A 222 7.46 26.64 -15.17
N PRO A 223 7.91 26.14 -16.34
CA PRO A 223 9.34 26.09 -16.68
C PRO A 223 10.08 27.42 -16.44
N ARG A 224 11.15 27.37 -15.62
CA ARG A 224 11.95 28.50 -15.12
C ARG A 224 11.26 29.44 -14.12
N ASN A 225 10.08 29.07 -13.61
CA ASN A 225 9.35 29.77 -12.57
C ASN A 225 8.49 28.77 -11.75
N PHE A 226 9.18 27.84 -11.08
CA PHE A 226 8.58 26.86 -10.16
C PHE A 226 8.64 27.37 -8.71
N ASP A 227 7.61 27.08 -7.94
CA ASP A 227 7.64 27.19 -6.48
C ASP A 227 8.21 25.89 -5.90
N THR A 228 9.52 25.87 -5.66
CA THR A 228 10.25 24.75 -5.05
C THR A 228 9.81 24.43 -3.62
N THR A 229 8.94 25.25 -3.02
CA THR A 229 8.31 24.95 -1.72
C THR A 229 6.99 24.20 -1.85
N ARG A 230 6.47 24.02 -3.08
CA ARG A 230 5.20 23.35 -3.37
C ARG A 230 5.38 22.23 -4.37
N PHE A 231 5.46 21.01 -3.87
CA PHE A 231 5.44 19.83 -4.73
C PHE A 231 4.09 19.69 -5.46
N ASN A 232 4.10 19.05 -6.62
CA ASN A 232 2.92 18.60 -7.34
C ASN A 232 2.72 17.10 -7.07
N PRO A 233 1.80 16.68 -6.18
CA PRO A 233 1.68 15.28 -5.77
C PRO A 233 1.40 14.32 -6.93
N LYS A 234 0.73 14.78 -8.00
CA LYS A 234 0.41 13.95 -9.17
C LYS A 234 1.67 13.44 -9.89
N PHE A 235 2.76 14.22 -9.87
CA PHE A 235 4.04 13.81 -10.41
C PHE A 235 4.61 12.62 -9.62
N PHE A 236 4.66 12.73 -8.30
CA PHE A 236 5.18 11.69 -7.42
C PHE A 236 4.29 10.44 -7.41
N GLN A 237 2.97 10.60 -7.36
CA GLN A 237 2.00 9.50 -7.49
C GLN A 237 2.16 8.72 -8.80
N HIS A 238 2.42 9.40 -9.92
CA HIS A 238 2.71 8.76 -11.20
C HIS A 238 4.09 8.06 -11.19
N PHE A 239 5.11 8.70 -10.64
CA PHE A 239 6.45 8.12 -10.50
C PHE A 239 6.42 6.85 -9.63
N GLU A 240 5.69 6.88 -8.51
CA GLU A 240 5.43 5.75 -7.62
C GLU A 240 4.67 4.62 -8.31
N LYS A 241 3.61 4.92 -9.09
CA LYS A 241 2.92 3.92 -9.92
C LYS A 241 3.93 3.15 -10.77
N ARG A 242 4.90 3.85 -11.38
CA ARG A 242 5.93 3.25 -12.24
C ARG A 242 7.01 2.48 -11.47
N ILE A 243 7.37 2.90 -10.26
CA ILE A 243 8.22 2.09 -9.36
C ILE A 243 7.49 0.79 -8.97
N LEU A 244 6.19 0.86 -8.66
CA LEU A 244 5.38 -0.31 -8.31
C LEU A 244 5.11 -1.22 -9.52
N ASP A 245 5.08 -0.68 -10.75
CA ASP A 245 5.08 -1.49 -11.98
C ASP A 245 6.39 -2.29 -12.12
N LEU A 246 7.54 -1.67 -11.88
CA LEU A 246 8.84 -2.35 -11.89
C LEU A 246 8.95 -3.41 -10.79
N GLN A 247 8.47 -3.10 -9.58
CA GLN A 247 8.41 -4.05 -8.46
C GLN A 247 7.58 -5.29 -8.82
N ARG A 248 6.41 -5.12 -9.47
CA ARG A 248 5.58 -6.24 -9.96
C ARG A 248 6.27 -7.11 -11.02
N LEU A 249 7.25 -6.56 -11.74
CA LEU A 249 8.07 -7.30 -12.71
C LEU A 249 9.34 -7.92 -12.10
N GLY A 250 9.62 -7.71 -10.80
CA GLY A 250 10.87 -8.14 -10.17
C GLY A 250 12.10 -7.36 -10.65
N ILE A 251 11.91 -6.07 -10.99
CA ILE A 251 12.96 -5.20 -11.53
C ILE A 251 13.27 -4.09 -10.51
N GLU A 252 14.54 -4.02 -10.08
CA GLU A 252 15.01 -2.98 -9.16
C GLU A 252 15.04 -1.59 -9.82
N ALA A 253 14.52 -0.59 -9.11
CA ALA A 253 14.53 0.80 -9.55
C ALA A 253 15.82 1.51 -9.09
N ASP A 254 16.77 1.70 -10.00
CA ASP A 254 18.02 2.46 -9.77
C ASP A 254 17.77 3.95 -10.06
N ILE A 255 17.18 4.63 -9.08
CA ILE A 255 16.67 5.99 -9.19
C ILE A 255 17.80 7.01 -9.05
N ILE A 256 18.00 7.81 -10.09
CA ILE A 256 18.85 9.01 -10.06
C ILE A 256 18.02 10.17 -9.54
N LEU A 257 18.35 10.66 -8.34
CA LEU A 257 17.71 11.82 -7.73
C LEU A 257 18.05 13.13 -8.46
N LEU A 258 19.35 13.39 -8.66
CA LEU A 258 19.88 14.63 -9.25
C LEU A 258 20.75 14.33 -10.48
N HIS A 259 20.70 15.20 -11.49
CA HIS A 259 21.53 15.07 -12.70
C HIS A 259 21.74 16.41 -13.44
N PRO A 260 22.82 16.54 -14.24
CA PRO A 260 23.09 17.78 -14.99
C PRO A 260 22.27 17.94 -16.29
N TYR A 261 21.43 16.97 -16.66
CA TYR A 261 20.74 16.94 -17.96
C TYR A 261 19.47 17.82 -18.01
N ASP A 262 19.59 19.08 -17.64
CA ASP A 262 18.53 20.10 -17.70
C ASP A 262 19.02 21.32 -18.48
N GLU A 263 20.27 21.75 -18.20
CA GLU A 263 20.94 22.90 -18.81
C GLU A 263 20.18 24.23 -18.60
N GLY A 264 19.40 24.32 -17.50
CA GLY A 264 18.59 25.49 -17.14
C GLY A 264 17.29 25.63 -17.95
N ALA A 265 16.82 24.57 -18.59
CA ALA A 265 15.54 24.55 -19.27
C ALA A 265 14.34 24.54 -18.30
N TRP A 266 14.46 23.78 -17.22
CA TRP A 266 13.52 23.78 -16.10
C TRP A 266 14.16 24.36 -14.84
N GLY A 267 15.47 24.12 -14.65
CA GLY A 267 16.27 24.64 -13.55
C GLY A 267 16.48 23.66 -12.40
N PHE A 268 16.08 22.40 -12.55
CA PHE A 268 16.27 21.36 -11.53
C PHE A 268 17.74 20.93 -11.38
N ASP A 269 18.63 21.32 -12.32
CA ASP A 269 20.09 21.19 -12.20
C ASP A 269 20.74 22.30 -11.35
N ARG A 270 19.96 23.28 -10.86
CA ARG A 270 20.44 24.54 -10.25
C ARG A 270 19.67 24.95 -9.00
N MET A 271 18.92 24.03 -8.41
CA MET A 271 18.30 24.23 -7.11
C MET A 271 19.38 24.51 -6.05
N THR A 272 19.05 25.30 -5.03
CA THR A 272 19.94 25.53 -3.90
C THR A 272 19.99 24.29 -3.01
N PRO A 273 21.04 24.10 -2.17
CA PRO A 273 21.09 22.96 -1.25
C PRO A 273 19.87 22.85 -0.33
N LEU A 274 19.26 23.99 0.04
CA LEU A 274 18.03 24.04 0.84
C LEU A 274 16.78 23.59 0.06
N GLU A 275 16.82 23.58 -1.27
CA GLU A 275 15.76 23.04 -2.13
C GLU A 275 16.02 21.57 -2.47
N ASP A 276 17.28 21.13 -2.52
CA ASP A 276 17.67 19.72 -2.66
C ASP A 276 17.42 18.89 -1.38
N ASP A 277 17.61 19.49 -0.19
CA ASP A 277 17.50 18.82 1.13
C ASP A 277 16.05 18.75 1.69
N ARG A 278 15.03 19.21 0.93
CA ARG A 278 13.61 19.28 1.35
C ARG A 278 12.78 18.05 0.95
#